data_AF-A0A812W8N0-F1
#
_entry.id   AF-A0A812W8N0-F1
#
_cell.length_a   1.000
_cell.length_b   1.000
_cell.length_c   1.000
_cell.angle_alpha   90.00
_cell.angle_beta   90.00
_cell.angle_gamma   90.00
#
_symmetry.space_group_name_H-M   'P 1'
#
loop_
_entity.id
_entity.type
_entity.pdbx_description
1 polymer ?
#
loop_
_entity_poly.entity_id
_entity_poly.type
_entity_poly.pdbx_seq_one_letter_code
_entity_poly.pdbx_strand_id
1 'polypeptide(L)'
;MSHTVSRTQQQVFRDLKIDESFFLQMLLPMAEAEGDFDVYLMEKGVMPVLLQGLDALSKHVDKVATGTTMGSSKQKFNPLIWLAQYLLRNHPSHIHDHRTATYDKIRELAEVERGRRNLLRKQEEFENAWTVLSEDHEHMPMAQTPRVIEKLDATWKLEGEFMRRAKLPEIKAADPEKVKFSEFWESFEALVKEGDLLRMSVFQDAERRQVRTENEAFLVKREKLEVEEEPAAQGPANPPPPPPPPEDDLDF
;
A
#
# COMPACT_ATOMS: atom_id res chain seq x y z
N MET A 1 -23.53 30.49 29.23
CA MET A 1 -22.12 30.71 28.84
C MET A 1 -22.01 30.38 27.35
N SER A 2 -22.00 31.39 26.49
CA SER A 2 -21.92 31.22 25.03
C SER A 2 -20.47 31.00 24.61
N HIS A 3 -20.16 29.85 24.02
CA HIS A 3 -18.91 29.67 23.30
C HIS A 3 -19.06 30.28 21.91
N THR A 4 -18.77 31.56 21.79
CA THR A 4 -18.58 32.22 20.49
C THR A 4 -17.29 31.69 19.88
N VAL A 5 -17.42 30.79 18.91
CA VAL A 5 -16.37 30.52 17.93
C VAL A 5 -16.00 31.87 17.32
N SER A 6 -14.71 32.22 17.39
CA SER A 6 -14.23 33.52 16.94
C SER A 6 -14.60 33.75 15.48
N ARG A 7 -15.08 34.96 15.14
CA ARG A 7 -15.38 35.39 13.77
C ARG A 7 -14.22 35.10 12.81
N THR A 8 -12.99 35.14 13.33
CA THR A 8 -11.74 34.79 12.63
C THR A 8 -11.68 33.31 12.25
N GLN A 9 -12.13 32.38 13.12
CA GLN A 9 -12.16 30.95 12.82
C GLN A 9 -13.20 30.61 11.74
N GLN A 10 -14.37 31.26 11.77
CA GLN A 10 -15.38 31.10 10.72
C GLN A 10 -14.90 31.62 9.35
N GLN A 11 -14.07 32.67 9.34
CA GLN A 11 -13.46 33.20 8.12
C GLN A 11 -12.38 32.24 7.59
N VAL A 12 -11.51 31.72 8.45
CA VAL A 12 -10.50 30.71 8.08
C VAL A 12 -11.14 29.45 7.47
N PHE A 13 -12.28 28.99 8.01
CA PHE A 13 -13.01 27.84 7.43
C PHE A 13 -13.72 28.14 6.11
N ARG A 14 -14.18 29.37 5.88
CA ARG A 14 -14.74 29.79 4.59
C ARG A 14 -13.66 29.97 3.52
N ASP A 15 -12.48 30.42 3.93
CA ASP A 15 -11.34 30.68 3.06
C ASP A 15 -10.46 29.43 2.87
N LEU A 16 -10.73 28.35 3.62
CA LEU A 16 -10.23 27.00 3.35
C LEU A 16 -10.80 26.53 2.02
N LYS A 17 -10.14 26.94 0.93
CA LYS A 17 -10.23 26.24 -0.34
C LYS A 17 -9.69 24.84 -0.09
N ILE A 18 -10.60 23.90 0.16
CA ILE A 18 -10.31 22.47 0.14
C ILE A 18 -10.12 22.10 -1.33
N ASP A 19 -9.00 22.55 -1.88
CA ASP A 19 -8.56 22.29 -3.24
C ASP A 19 -7.40 21.30 -3.21
N GLU A 20 -6.91 20.94 -4.39
CA GLU A 20 -5.80 20.02 -4.55
C GLU A 20 -4.54 20.46 -3.78
N SER A 21 -4.28 21.76 -3.68
CA SER A 21 -3.08 22.28 -3.02
C SER A 21 -3.10 22.04 -1.51
N PHE A 22 -4.28 22.16 -0.88
CA PHE A 22 -4.46 21.83 0.53
C PHE A 22 -4.12 20.36 0.82
N PHE A 23 -4.56 19.45 -0.04
CA PHE A 23 -4.30 18.02 0.11
C PHE A 23 -2.85 17.65 -0.19
N LEU A 24 -2.23 18.28 -1.19
CA LEU A 24 -0.80 18.14 -1.43
C LEU A 24 0.01 18.59 -0.21
N GLN A 25 -0.40 19.69 0.45
CA GLN A 25 0.25 20.16 1.66
C GLN A 25 0.09 19.20 2.85
N MET A 26 -1.06 18.53 2.97
CA MET A 26 -1.26 17.48 3.98
C MET A 26 -0.46 16.21 3.71
N LEU A 27 -0.18 15.90 2.43
CA LEU A 27 0.62 14.76 2.03
C LEU A 27 2.12 15.03 2.13
N LEU A 28 2.54 16.30 2.29
CA LEU A 28 3.95 16.63 2.52
C LEU A 28 4.47 15.90 3.75
N PRO A 29 5.74 15.48 3.74
CA PRO A 29 6.33 14.73 4.84
C PRO A 29 6.31 15.58 6.12
N MET A 30 5.34 15.33 6.98
CA MET A 30 5.51 15.57 8.41
C MET A 30 6.52 14.53 8.86
N ALA A 31 7.79 14.95 8.90
CA ALA A 31 8.88 14.16 9.42
C ALA A 31 8.42 13.44 10.70
N GLU A 32 8.59 12.12 10.75
CA GLU A 32 8.48 11.30 11.96
C GLU A 32 7.09 10.84 12.44
N ALA A 33 6.01 11.01 11.67
CA ALA A 33 4.74 10.37 12.05
C ALA A 33 4.82 8.84 11.85
N GLU A 34 4.84 8.07 12.94
CA GLU A 34 4.67 6.61 12.96
C GLU A 34 3.25 6.24 12.48
N GLY A 35 3.02 6.29 11.16
CA GLY A 35 1.81 5.77 10.54
C GLY A 35 1.36 6.58 9.32
N ASP A 36 1.06 5.87 8.23
CA ASP A 36 0.44 6.40 7.00
C ASP A 36 -1.07 6.64 7.18
N PHE A 37 -1.52 7.07 8.36
CA PHE A 37 -2.95 7.25 8.64
C PHE A 37 -3.56 8.38 7.78
N ASP A 38 -2.80 9.44 7.57
CA ASP A 38 -3.12 10.54 6.67
C ASP A 38 -3.32 10.03 5.23
N VAL A 39 -2.36 9.27 4.72
CA VAL A 39 -2.40 8.67 3.38
C VAL A 39 -3.55 7.67 3.25
N TYR A 40 -3.80 6.85 4.27
CA TYR A 40 -4.91 5.90 4.29
C TYR A 40 -6.27 6.60 4.22
N LEU A 41 -6.47 7.65 5.03
CA LEU A 41 -7.71 8.41 5.04
C LEU A 41 -7.95 9.13 3.70
N MET A 42 -6.88 9.52 3.02
CA MET A 42 -6.90 10.12 1.68
C MET A 42 -7.17 9.08 0.58
N GLU A 43 -6.50 7.93 0.62
CA GLU A 43 -6.67 6.82 -0.33
C GLU A 43 -8.11 6.27 -0.30
N LYS A 44 -8.70 6.16 0.89
CA LYS A 44 -10.09 5.72 1.03
C LYS A 44 -11.11 6.81 0.74
N GLY A 45 -10.68 8.03 0.39
CA GLY A 45 -11.56 9.17 0.13
C GLY A 45 -12.36 9.61 1.36
N VAL A 46 -11.95 9.18 2.56
CA VAL A 46 -12.64 9.48 3.81
C VAL A 46 -12.34 10.91 4.25
N MET A 47 -11.08 11.36 4.11
CA MET A 47 -10.67 12.71 4.55
C MET A 47 -11.48 13.83 3.87
N PRO A 48 -11.67 13.85 2.54
CA PRO A 48 -12.49 14.87 1.89
C PRO A 48 -13.94 14.89 2.38
N VAL A 49 -14.54 13.70 2.57
CA VAL A 49 -15.93 13.59 3.05
C VAL A 49 -16.04 13.97 4.53
N LEU A 50 -15.02 13.68 5.34
CA LEU A 50 -14.93 14.09 6.74
C LEU A 50 -14.88 15.60 6.87
N LEU A 51 -14.04 16.29 6.09
CA LEU A 51 -13.96 17.76 6.12
C LEU A 51 -15.29 18.40 5.72
N GLN A 52 -15.93 17.89 4.66
CA GLN A 52 -17.27 18.34 4.26
C GLN A 52 -18.32 18.07 5.35
N GLY A 53 -18.24 16.90 5.99
CA GLY A 53 -19.13 16.52 7.08
C GLY A 53 -18.96 17.41 8.30
N LEU A 54 -17.72 17.79 8.65
CA LEU A 54 -17.43 18.71 9.74
C LEU A 54 -17.92 20.13 9.45
N ASP A 55 -17.74 20.63 8.22
CA ASP A 55 -18.31 21.92 7.79
C ASP A 55 -19.84 21.90 7.84
N ALA A 56 -20.47 20.87 7.29
CA ALA A 56 -21.93 20.72 7.32
C ALA A 56 -22.47 20.54 8.75
N LEU A 57 -21.75 19.83 9.61
CA LEU A 57 -22.06 19.68 11.03
C LEU A 57 -22.01 21.02 11.75
N SER A 58 -20.97 21.83 11.50
CA SER A 58 -20.83 23.16 12.13
C SER A 58 -22.05 24.05 11.82
N LYS A 59 -22.45 24.11 10.55
CA LYS A 59 -23.65 24.83 10.08
C LYS A 59 -24.94 24.28 10.70
N HIS A 60 -25.00 22.98 10.96
CA HIS A 60 -26.16 22.36 11.60
C HIS A 60 -26.23 22.71 13.09
N VAL A 61 -25.10 22.67 13.80
CA VAL A 61 -25.00 23.08 15.22
C VAL A 61 -25.41 24.54 15.38
N ASP A 62 -24.95 25.43 14.50
CA ASP A 62 -25.32 26.85 14.53
C ASP A 62 -26.84 27.04 14.40
N LYS A 63 -27.50 26.30 13.49
CA LYS A 63 -28.97 26.36 13.31
C LYS A 63 -29.75 25.82 14.52
N VAL A 64 -29.23 24.78 15.16
CA VAL A 64 -29.81 24.22 16.38
C VAL A 64 -29.65 25.22 17.53
N ALA A 65 -28.49 25.87 17.64
CA ALA A 65 -28.21 26.88 18.65
C ALA A 65 -29.07 28.16 18.50
N THR A 66 -29.40 28.56 17.26
CA THR A 66 -30.30 29.70 16.99
C THR A 66 -31.78 29.37 17.14
N GLY A 67 -32.13 28.13 17.54
CA GLY A 67 -33.52 27.71 17.78
C GLY A 67 -34.40 27.64 16.52
N THR A 68 -33.79 27.71 15.33
CA THR A 68 -34.52 27.83 14.05
C THR A 68 -35.12 26.51 13.57
N THR A 69 -34.71 25.38 14.15
CA THR A 69 -35.19 24.05 13.78
C THR A 69 -35.38 23.18 15.00
N MET A 70 -36.54 23.24 15.64
CA MET A 70 -37.09 22.11 16.38
C MET A 70 -38.60 22.04 16.18
N GLY A 71 -39.02 21.34 15.12
CA GLY A 71 -40.35 20.75 15.10
C GLY A 71 -40.43 19.69 16.20
N SER A 72 -41.48 19.78 17.02
CA SER A 72 -42.10 18.87 18.02
C SER A 72 -41.37 17.64 18.63
N SER A 73 -40.32 17.05 18.05
CA SER A 73 -39.61 15.89 18.60
C SER A 73 -38.37 16.33 19.39
N LYS A 74 -38.48 16.30 20.72
CA LYS A 74 -37.42 16.61 21.71
C LYS A 74 -36.24 15.61 21.71
N GLN A 75 -35.85 15.03 20.58
CA GLN A 75 -34.64 14.20 20.56
C GLN A 75 -33.41 15.10 20.69
N LYS A 76 -32.56 14.80 21.68
CA LYS A 76 -31.28 15.49 21.87
C LYS A 76 -30.42 15.25 20.62
N PHE A 77 -30.05 16.32 19.95
CA PHE A 77 -29.12 16.26 18.81
C PHE A 77 -27.79 15.63 19.27
N ASN A 78 -27.33 14.60 18.57
CA ASN A 78 -26.03 13.97 18.80
C ASN A 78 -25.13 14.24 17.58
N PRO A 79 -24.10 15.12 17.70
CA PRO A 79 -23.24 15.50 16.58
C PRO A 79 -22.45 14.32 16.00
N LEU A 80 -22.07 13.34 16.82
CA LEU A 80 -21.30 12.18 16.38
C LEU A 80 -22.17 11.24 15.54
N ILE A 81 -23.41 10.98 15.97
CA ILE A 81 -24.36 10.17 15.21
C ILE A 81 -24.69 10.86 13.88
N TRP A 82 -24.91 12.17 13.90
CA TRP A 82 -25.18 12.95 12.70
C TRP A 82 -24.00 12.87 11.72
N LEU A 83 -22.77 13.07 12.20
CA LEU A 83 -21.58 13.00 11.37
C LEU A 83 -21.38 11.59 10.80
N ALA A 84 -21.53 10.54 11.61
CA ALA A 84 -21.45 9.16 11.13
C ALA A 84 -22.48 8.88 10.02
N GLN A 85 -23.73 9.32 10.21
CA GLN A 85 -24.76 9.21 9.17
C GLN A 85 -24.41 10.02 7.92
N TYR A 86 -23.82 11.20 8.08
CA TYR A 86 -23.37 12.02 6.96
C TYR A 86 -22.26 11.29 6.17
N LEU A 87 -21.25 10.76 6.84
CA LEU A 87 -20.16 10.02 6.21
C LEU A 87 -20.68 8.80 5.45
N LEU A 88 -21.57 8.01 6.05
CA LEU A 88 -22.16 6.82 5.42
C LEU A 88 -23.00 7.17 4.20
N ARG A 89 -23.81 8.24 4.28
CA ARG A 89 -24.64 8.69 3.16
C ARG A 89 -23.81 9.27 2.02
N ASN A 90 -22.70 9.94 2.34
CA ASN A 90 -21.87 10.65 1.36
C ASN A 90 -20.58 9.90 0.99
N HIS A 91 -20.54 8.59 1.23
CA HIS A 91 -19.34 7.80 0.96
C HIS A 91 -19.03 7.76 -0.55
N PRO A 92 -17.77 8.00 -0.97
CA PRO A 92 -17.42 8.10 -2.39
C PRO A 92 -17.67 6.81 -3.18
N SER A 93 -17.65 5.65 -2.52
CA SER A 93 -17.96 4.36 -3.16
C SER A 93 -19.45 4.15 -3.44
N HIS A 94 -20.33 4.97 -2.87
CA HIS A 94 -21.78 4.83 -3.01
C HIS A 94 -22.42 5.99 -3.77
N ILE A 95 -21.86 7.20 -3.66
CA ILE A 95 -22.33 8.38 -4.39
C ILE A 95 -21.43 8.68 -5.58
N HIS A 96 -22.04 8.72 -6.76
CA HIS A 96 -21.41 9.16 -8.00
C HIS A 96 -21.99 10.52 -8.38
N ASP A 97 -21.29 11.59 -8.01
CA ASP A 97 -21.70 12.96 -8.28
C ASP A 97 -20.59 13.74 -9.00
N HIS A 98 -20.78 15.05 -9.16
CA HIS A 98 -19.78 15.93 -9.78
C HIS A 98 -18.43 15.97 -9.06
N ARG A 99 -18.33 15.43 -7.84
CA ARG A 99 -17.10 15.39 -7.00
C ARG A 99 -16.33 14.09 -7.15
N THR A 100 -16.91 13.07 -7.77
CA THR A 100 -16.25 11.77 -7.99
C THR A 100 -14.87 11.94 -8.64
N ALA A 101 -14.76 12.78 -9.67
CA ALA A 101 -13.47 13.08 -10.30
C ALA A 101 -12.43 13.67 -9.33
N THR A 102 -12.86 14.54 -8.41
CA THR A 102 -11.99 15.09 -7.37
C THR A 102 -11.54 14.02 -6.38
N TYR A 103 -12.44 13.12 -5.97
CA TYR A 103 -12.09 12.02 -5.07
C TYR A 103 -11.12 11.02 -5.72
N ASP A 104 -11.35 10.69 -7.00
CA ASP A 104 -10.44 9.83 -7.75
C ASP A 104 -9.05 10.45 -7.86
N LYS A 105 -8.98 11.77 -8.13
CA LYS A 105 -7.71 12.51 -8.15
C LYS A 105 -7.00 12.52 -6.80
N ILE A 106 -7.74 12.70 -5.71
CA ILE A 106 -7.16 12.66 -4.36
C ILE A 106 -6.66 11.25 -4.02
N ARG A 107 -7.43 10.21 -4.36
CA ARG A 107 -7.02 8.82 -4.18
C ARG A 107 -5.74 8.51 -4.96
N GLU A 108 -5.68 8.97 -6.20
CA GLU A 108 -4.51 8.84 -7.06
C GLU A 108 -3.26 9.48 -6.42
N LEU A 109 -3.39 10.73 -5.93
CA LEU A 109 -2.29 11.42 -5.25
C LEU A 109 -1.85 10.68 -3.99
N ALA A 110 -2.80 10.16 -3.21
CA ALA A 110 -2.50 9.37 -2.03
C ALA A 110 -1.78 8.05 -2.39
N GLU A 111 -2.16 7.40 -3.48
CA GLU A 111 -1.51 6.18 -3.95
C GLU A 111 -0.05 6.42 -4.37
N VAL A 112 0.20 7.52 -5.08
CA VAL A 112 1.55 7.95 -5.47
C VAL A 112 2.38 8.26 -4.22
N GLU A 113 1.84 9.05 -3.28
CA GLU A 113 2.54 9.38 -2.04
C GLU A 113 2.85 8.14 -1.21
N ARG A 114 1.91 7.19 -1.12
CA ARG A 114 2.13 5.92 -0.44
C ARG A 114 3.27 5.11 -1.07
N GLY A 115 3.34 5.12 -2.41
CA GLY A 115 4.43 4.50 -3.16
C GLY A 115 5.78 5.17 -2.87
N ARG A 116 5.83 6.51 -2.82
CA ARG A 116 7.03 7.27 -2.43
C ARG A 116 7.52 6.93 -1.03
N ARG A 117 6.63 6.98 -0.03
CA ARG A 117 6.98 6.63 1.36
C ARG A 117 7.46 5.19 1.48
N ASN A 118 6.85 4.27 0.73
CA ASN A 118 7.31 2.88 0.69
C ASN A 118 8.73 2.76 0.14
N LEU A 119 9.04 3.44 -0.97
CA LEU A 119 10.39 3.46 -1.54
C LEU A 119 11.42 4.03 -0.55
N LEU A 120 11.11 5.15 0.12
CA LEU A 120 12.03 5.78 1.07
C LEU A 120 12.29 4.91 2.31
N ARG A 121 11.29 4.16 2.78
CA ARG A 121 11.47 3.21 3.90
C ARG A 121 12.39 2.04 3.56
N LYS A 122 12.58 1.76 2.27
CA LYS A 122 13.43 0.67 1.80
C LYS A 122 14.91 1.06 1.67
N GLN A 123 15.34 2.16 2.30
CA GLN A 123 16.73 2.63 2.29
C GLN A 123 17.73 1.51 2.61
N GLU A 124 17.47 0.70 3.63
CA GLU A 124 18.34 -0.42 4.02
C GLU A 124 18.47 -1.45 2.88
N GLU A 125 17.39 -1.73 2.16
CA GLU A 125 17.41 -2.65 1.02
C GLU A 125 18.24 -2.08 -0.14
N PHE A 126 18.17 -0.75 -0.38
CA PHE A 126 19.05 -0.06 -1.32
C PHE A 126 20.52 -0.14 -0.90
N GLU A 127 20.82 0.13 0.37
CA GLU A 127 22.18 0.09 0.90
C GLU A 127 22.77 -1.33 0.81
N ASN A 128 21.97 -2.35 1.09
CA ASN A 128 22.35 -3.74 0.91
C ASN A 128 22.61 -4.09 -0.56
N ALA A 129 21.75 -3.62 -1.48
CA ALA A 129 21.95 -3.83 -2.92
C ALA A 129 23.23 -3.13 -3.41
N TRP A 130 23.49 -1.91 -2.92
CA TRP A 130 24.68 -1.12 -3.19
C TRP A 130 25.96 -1.79 -2.69
N THR A 131 25.96 -2.23 -1.43
CA THR A 131 27.11 -2.87 -0.77
C THR A 131 27.55 -4.16 -1.46
N VAL A 132 26.60 -4.91 -2.03
CA VAL A 132 26.91 -6.15 -2.76
C VAL A 132 27.49 -5.87 -4.15
N LEU A 133 27.22 -4.71 -4.74
CA LEU A 133 27.69 -4.34 -6.08
C LEU A 133 28.98 -3.50 -6.04
N SER A 134 29.27 -2.84 -4.92
CA SER A 134 30.52 -2.11 -4.70
C SER A 134 31.67 -3.07 -4.39
N GLU A 135 32.82 -2.86 -5.04
CA GLU A 135 34.01 -3.69 -4.83
C GLU A 135 34.66 -3.45 -3.46
N ASP A 136 34.57 -2.22 -2.95
CA ASP A 136 35.15 -1.77 -1.68
C ASP A 136 34.11 -1.57 -0.56
N HIS A 137 32.85 -1.93 -0.83
CA HIS A 137 31.69 -1.74 0.07
C HIS A 137 31.35 -0.29 0.45
N GLU A 138 32.05 0.71 -0.08
CA GLU A 138 31.85 2.12 0.30
C GLU A 138 31.50 2.99 -0.91
N HIS A 139 32.16 2.75 -2.05
CA HIS A 139 32.03 3.56 -3.25
C HIS A 139 31.55 2.72 -4.43
N MET A 140 30.82 3.38 -5.35
CA MET A 140 30.43 2.75 -6.60
C MET A 140 30.49 3.78 -7.73
N PRO A 141 30.97 3.40 -8.93
CA PRO A 141 30.86 4.27 -10.10
C PRO A 141 29.39 4.53 -10.43
N MET A 142 29.06 5.78 -10.76
CA MET A 142 27.70 6.19 -11.08
C MET A 142 27.11 5.39 -12.26
N ALA A 143 27.96 4.95 -13.19
CA ALA A 143 27.57 4.11 -14.32
C ALA A 143 26.97 2.75 -13.89
N GLN A 144 27.26 2.29 -12.67
CA GLN A 144 26.74 1.03 -12.13
C GLN A 144 25.42 1.19 -11.36
N THR A 145 24.99 2.42 -11.04
CA THR A 145 23.72 2.69 -10.34
C THR A 145 22.49 2.03 -10.98
N PRO A 146 22.34 1.98 -12.32
CA PRO A 146 21.25 1.22 -12.94
C PRO A 146 21.19 -0.26 -12.52
N ARG A 147 22.33 -0.90 -12.21
CA ARG A 147 22.37 -2.29 -11.73
C ARG A 147 21.82 -2.46 -10.33
N VAL A 148 21.95 -1.43 -9.48
CA VAL A 148 21.30 -1.43 -8.15
C VAL A 148 19.78 -1.45 -8.34
N ILE A 149 19.26 -0.59 -9.22
CA ILE A 149 17.82 -0.52 -9.52
C ILE A 149 17.33 -1.85 -10.13
N GLU A 150 18.08 -2.44 -11.05
CA GLU A 150 17.77 -3.75 -11.65
C GLU A 150 17.71 -4.85 -10.59
N LYS A 151 18.68 -4.88 -9.66
CA LYS A 151 18.71 -5.85 -8.57
C LYS A 151 17.51 -5.68 -7.63
N LEU A 152 17.16 -4.45 -7.27
CA LEU A 152 16.00 -4.16 -6.42
C LEU A 152 14.68 -4.52 -7.11
N ASP A 153 14.54 -4.20 -8.39
CA ASP A 153 13.40 -4.60 -9.21
C ASP A 153 13.22 -6.13 -9.21
N ALA A 154 14.30 -6.88 -9.41
CA ALA A 154 14.31 -8.34 -9.36
C ALA A 154 14.04 -8.91 -7.96
N THR A 155 14.51 -8.22 -6.91
CA THR A 155 14.29 -8.59 -5.51
C THR A 155 12.81 -8.41 -5.15
N TRP A 156 12.22 -7.30 -5.57
CA TRP A 156 10.83 -6.94 -5.30
C TRP A 156 9.84 -7.49 -6.33
N LYS A 157 10.30 -8.25 -7.34
CA LYS A 157 9.46 -8.85 -8.39
C LYS A 157 8.60 -7.81 -9.11
N LEU A 158 9.20 -6.67 -9.46
CA LEU A 158 8.51 -5.56 -10.12
C LEU A 158 8.49 -5.69 -11.66
N GLU A 159 9.15 -6.71 -12.22
CA GLU A 159 9.15 -7.03 -13.66
C GLU A 159 9.61 -5.87 -14.57
N GLY A 160 10.61 -5.12 -14.10
CA GLY A 160 11.20 -3.99 -14.79
C GLY A 160 10.41 -2.70 -14.68
N GLU A 161 9.30 -2.65 -13.93
CA GLU A 161 8.55 -1.40 -13.71
C GLU A 161 9.41 -0.34 -13.02
N PHE A 162 10.25 -0.74 -12.05
CA PHE A 162 11.12 0.21 -11.37
C PHE A 162 12.19 0.73 -12.33
N MET A 163 12.84 -0.15 -13.07
CA MET A 163 13.82 0.22 -14.10
C MET A 163 13.25 1.15 -15.17
N ARG A 164 12.01 0.92 -15.61
CA ARG A 164 11.36 1.70 -16.67
C ARG A 164 11.04 3.12 -16.22
N ARG A 165 10.67 3.30 -14.95
CA ARG A 165 10.22 4.58 -14.39
C ARG A 165 11.33 5.35 -13.69
N ALA A 166 12.33 4.66 -13.13
CA ALA A 166 13.49 5.27 -12.49
C ALA A 166 14.40 5.91 -13.53
N LYS A 167 14.10 7.16 -13.86
CA LYS A 167 15.04 8.04 -14.57
C LYS A 167 16.01 8.61 -13.54
N LEU A 168 17.09 7.89 -13.29
CA LEU A 168 18.10 8.28 -12.32
C LEU A 168 18.59 9.71 -12.60
N PRO A 169 18.66 10.58 -11.58
CA PRO A 169 19.14 11.94 -11.76
C PRO A 169 20.66 11.92 -11.98
N GLU A 170 21.18 12.97 -12.59
CA GLU A 170 22.62 13.24 -12.55
C GLU A 170 23.01 13.55 -11.09
N ILE A 171 23.75 12.65 -10.45
CA ILE A 171 24.24 12.85 -9.09
C ILE A 171 25.34 13.90 -9.13
N LYS A 172 25.22 14.91 -8.27
CA LYS A 172 26.26 15.92 -8.07
C LYS A 172 27.35 15.39 -7.14
N ALA A 173 28.07 14.35 -7.58
CA ALA A 173 29.22 13.82 -6.84
C ALA A 173 30.49 14.59 -7.20
N ALA A 174 31.42 14.70 -6.25
CA ALA A 174 32.73 15.28 -6.50
C ALA A 174 33.57 14.43 -7.48
N ASP A 175 33.40 13.11 -7.42
CA ASP A 175 34.00 12.12 -8.32
C ASP A 175 32.93 11.10 -8.77
N PRO A 176 32.52 11.11 -10.05
CA PRO A 176 31.53 10.17 -10.58
C PRO A 176 31.95 8.69 -10.53
N GLU A 177 33.25 8.40 -10.41
CA GLU A 177 33.75 7.03 -10.32
C GLU A 177 33.72 6.48 -8.88
N LYS A 178 33.55 7.36 -7.89
CA LYS A 178 33.58 7.03 -6.46
C LYS A 178 32.46 7.70 -5.69
N VAL A 179 31.22 7.46 -6.13
CA VAL A 179 30.03 7.98 -5.45
C VAL A 179 29.82 7.19 -4.16
N LYS A 180 29.56 7.87 -3.05
CA LYS A 180 29.14 7.23 -1.79
C LYS A 180 27.65 6.95 -1.80
N PHE A 181 27.21 5.91 -1.05
CA PHE A 181 25.79 5.61 -0.91
C PHE A 181 24.97 6.82 -0.42
N SER A 182 25.50 7.59 0.54
CA SER A 182 24.81 8.79 1.08
C SER A 182 24.55 9.86 0.02
N GLU A 183 25.50 10.10 -0.89
CA GLU A 183 25.38 11.09 -1.98
C GLU A 183 24.34 10.64 -3.02
N PHE A 184 24.36 9.34 -3.33
CA PHE A 184 23.32 8.73 -4.16
C PHE A 184 21.95 8.82 -3.51
N TRP A 185 21.85 8.45 -2.24
CA TRP A 185 20.58 8.41 -1.53
C TRP A 185 19.94 9.79 -1.42
N GLU A 186 20.72 10.83 -1.12
CA GLU A 186 20.22 12.21 -1.11
C GLU A 186 19.64 12.63 -2.47
N SER A 187 20.34 12.30 -3.56
CA SER A 187 19.88 12.57 -4.92
C SER A 187 18.64 11.75 -5.30
N PHE A 188 18.60 10.49 -4.88
CA PHE A 188 17.47 9.59 -5.11
C PHE A 188 16.23 10.01 -4.30
N GLU A 189 16.40 10.42 -3.05
CA GLU A 189 15.33 10.94 -2.21
C GLU A 189 14.70 12.19 -2.83
N ALA A 190 15.52 13.11 -3.35
CA ALA A 190 15.02 14.26 -4.10
C ALA A 190 14.20 13.84 -5.34
N LEU A 191 14.72 12.87 -6.12
CA LEU A 191 13.98 12.31 -7.27
C LEU A 191 12.63 11.70 -6.86
N VAL A 192 12.58 10.94 -5.76
CA VAL A 192 11.36 10.30 -5.26
C VAL A 192 10.34 11.36 -4.82
N LYS A 193 10.79 12.44 -4.15
CA LYS A 193 9.91 13.53 -3.71
C LYS A 193 9.30 14.29 -4.88
N GLU A 194 10.06 14.51 -5.95
CA GLU A 194 9.61 15.26 -7.11
C GLU A 194 8.85 14.41 -8.15
N GLY A 195 9.21 13.13 -8.29
CA GLY A 195 8.69 12.23 -9.33
C GLY A 195 7.62 11.23 -8.87
N ASP A 196 6.86 10.69 -9.81
CA ASP A 196 6.03 9.48 -9.63
C ASP A 196 6.83 8.27 -10.14
N LEU A 197 7.65 7.67 -9.26
CA LEU A 197 8.48 6.53 -9.63
C LEU A 197 7.69 5.22 -9.59
N LEU A 198 7.10 4.89 -8.44
CA LEU A 198 6.33 3.68 -8.26
C LEU A 198 5.11 3.97 -7.41
N ARG A 199 4.00 3.37 -7.81
CA ARG A 199 2.74 3.41 -7.06
C ARG A 199 2.66 2.24 -6.11
N MET A 200 1.89 2.41 -5.05
CA MET A 200 1.66 1.33 -4.10
C MET A 200 1.00 0.09 -4.74
N SER A 201 0.13 0.26 -5.74
CA SER A 201 -0.46 -0.87 -6.46
C SER A 201 0.57 -1.80 -7.09
N VAL A 202 1.67 -1.26 -7.61
CA VAL A 202 2.74 -2.06 -8.24
C VAL A 202 3.40 -2.99 -7.22
N PHE A 203 3.66 -2.50 -6.01
CA PHE A 203 4.19 -3.32 -4.91
C PHE A 203 3.19 -4.40 -4.47
N GLN A 204 1.91 -4.03 -4.32
CA GLN A 204 0.86 -4.99 -3.94
C GLN A 204 0.67 -6.07 -5.01
N ASP A 205 0.76 -5.73 -6.29
CA ASP A 205 0.68 -6.69 -7.39
C ASP A 205 1.87 -7.64 -7.39
N ALA A 206 3.07 -7.13 -7.13
CA ALA A 206 4.26 -7.96 -6.98
C ALA A 206 4.15 -8.95 -5.82
N GLU A 207 3.72 -8.48 -4.64
CA GLU A 207 3.46 -9.33 -3.47
C GLU A 207 2.38 -10.38 -3.76
N ARG A 208 1.27 -9.98 -4.38
CA ARG A 208 0.19 -10.90 -4.78
C ARG A 208 0.65 -11.97 -5.76
N ARG A 209 1.55 -11.63 -6.69
CA ARG A 209 2.14 -12.61 -7.62
C ARG A 209 3.06 -13.57 -6.89
N GLN A 210 3.92 -13.05 -6.02
CA GLN A 210 4.83 -13.87 -5.23
C GLN A 210 4.06 -14.91 -4.39
N VAL A 211 3.04 -14.48 -3.66
CA VAL A 211 2.20 -15.40 -2.86
C VAL A 211 1.52 -16.47 -3.73
N ARG A 212 1.04 -16.11 -4.93
CA ARG A 212 0.46 -17.10 -5.87
C ARG A 212 1.50 -18.12 -6.32
N THR A 213 2.67 -17.67 -6.75
CA THR A 213 3.76 -18.55 -7.21
C THR A 213 4.25 -19.47 -6.09
N GLU A 214 4.37 -18.97 -4.86
CA GLU A 214 4.75 -19.78 -3.70
C GLU A 214 3.70 -20.85 -3.37
N ASN A 215 2.41 -20.49 -3.41
CA ASN A 215 1.31 -21.43 -3.20
C ASN A 215 1.27 -22.52 -4.29
N GLU A 216 1.45 -22.15 -5.56
CA GLU A 216 1.51 -23.10 -6.67
C GLU A 216 2.71 -24.04 -6.54
N ALA A 217 3.89 -23.51 -6.20
CA ALA A 217 5.09 -24.33 -5.95
C ALA A 217 4.90 -25.30 -4.78
N PHE A 218 4.20 -24.87 -3.73
CA PHE A 218 3.86 -25.71 -2.58
C PHE A 218 2.91 -26.86 -2.98
N LEU A 219 1.87 -26.58 -3.77
CA LEU A 219 0.95 -27.61 -4.26
C LEU A 219 1.65 -28.63 -5.14
N VAL A 220 2.48 -28.19 -6.10
CA VAL A 220 3.27 -29.08 -6.96
C VAL A 220 4.24 -29.94 -6.12
N LYS A 221 4.86 -29.36 -5.09
CA LYS A 221 5.73 -30.12 -4.19
C LYS A 221 4.95 -31.17 -3.41
N ARG A 222 3.74 -30.85 -2.95
CA ARG A 222 2.87 -31.79 -2.22
C ARG A 222 2.42 -32.94 -3.13
N GLU A 223 1.96 -32.65 -4.34
CA GLU A 223 1.55 -33.67 -5.33
C GLU A 223 2.71 -34.61 -5.67
N LYS A 224 3.93 -34.08 -5.83
CA LYS A 224 5.12 -34.92 -6.05
C LYS A 224 5.41 -35.87 -4.89
N LEU A 225 5.24 -35.42 -3.66
CA LEU A 225 5.43 -36.26 -2.47
C LEU A 225 4.35 -37.35 -2.37
N GLU A 226 3.08 -37.03 -2.66
CA GLU A 226 1.98 -38.01 -2.66
C GLU A 226 2.20 -39.12 -3.71
N VAL A 227 2.68 -38.77 -4.91
CA VAL A 227 3.00 -39.74 -5.97
C VAL A 227 4.22 -40.61 -5.61
N GLU A 228 5.19 -40.09 -4.86
CA GLU A 228 6.35 -40.86 -4.39
C GLU A 228 6.03 -41.80 -3.22
N GLU A 229 5.01 -41.50 -2.39
CA GLU A 229 4.59 -42.33 -1.26
C GLU A 229 3.66 -43.50 -1.66
N GLU A 230 2.82 -43.36 -2.69
CA GLU A 230 1.93 -44.43 -3.18
C GLU A 230 2.62 -45.76 -3.60
N PRO A 231 3.79 -45.77 -4.28
CA PRO A 231 4.44 -47.03 -4.66
C PRO A 231 5.09 -47.78 -3.48
N ALA A 232 5.31 -47.13 -2.33
CA ALA A 232 5.90 -47.76 -1.14
C ALA A 232 4.88 -48.53 -0.27
N ALA A 233 3.58 -48.23 -0.42
CA ALA A 233 2.51 -48.89 0.33
C ALA A 233 2.03 -50.20 -0.32
N GLN A 234 2.42 -50.48 -1.57
CA GLN A 234 2.30 -51.82 -2.16
C GLN A 234 3.44 -52.68 -1.61
N GLY A 235 3.26 -53.19 -0.39
CA GLY A 235 4.17 -54.16 0.22
C GLY A 235 4.43 -55.38 -0.70
N PRO A 236 5.53 -56.12 -0.48
CA PRO A 236 5.87 -57.28 -1.29
C PRO A 236 4.64 -58.20 -1.37
N ALA A 237 4.26 -58.56 -2.61
CA ALA A 237 3.12 -59.41 -2.88
C ALA A 237 3.06 -60.55 -1.87
N ASN A 238 1.93 -60.72 -1.18
CA ASN A 238 1.72 -61.85 -0.28
C ASN A 238 2.15 -63.12 -1.02
N PRO A 239 2.99 -63.98 -0.41
CA PRO A 239 3.44 -65.20 -1.06
C PRO A 239 2.22 -65.98 -1.53
N PRO A 240 2.27 -66.56 -2.74
CA PRO A 240 1.15 -67.30 -3.29
C PRO A 240 0.69 -68.34 -2.27
N PRO A 241 -0.64 -68.52 -2.09
CA PRO A 241 -1.15 -69.51 -1.17
C PRO A 241 -0.54 -70.87 -1.51
N PRO A 242 -0.15 -71.67 -0.50
CA PRO A 242 0.41 -72.99 -0.74
C PRO A 242 -0.57 -73.80 -1.60
N PRO A 243 -0.06 -74.61 -2.56
CA PRO A 243 -0.91 -75.44 -3.39
C PRO A 243 -1.79 -76.32 -2.49
N PRO A 244 -3.07 -76.51 -2.85
CA PRO A 244 -3.94 -77.40 -2.11
C PRO A 244 -3.29 -78.80 -2.05
N PRO A 245 -3.40 -79.51 -0.91
CA PRO A 245 -2.90 -80.86 -0.80
C PRO A 245 -3.54 -81.74 -1.89
N PRO A 246 -2.78 -82.70 -2.47
CA PRO A 246 -3.32 -83.62 -3.45
C PRO A 246 -4.54 -84.33 -2.84
N GLU A 247 -5.66 -84.27 -3.56
CA GLU A 247 -6.81 -85.13 -3.27
C GLU A 247 -6.35 -86.56 -3.52
N ASP A 248 -6.12 -87.31 -2.45
CA ASP A 248 -5.95 -88.75 -2.54
C ASP A 248 -7.28 -89.32 -3.04
N ASP A 249 -7.30 -89.63 -4.34
CA ASP A 249 -8.32 -90.45 -4.96
C ASP A 249 -8.37 -91.79 -4.21
N LEU A 250 -9.34 -91.91 -3.31
CA LEU A 250 -9.74 -93.18 -2.70
C LEU A 250 -10.38 -94.04 -3.78
N ASP A 251 -9.55 -94.79 -4.50
CA ASP A 251 -9.97 -95.96 -5.24
C ASP A 251 -10.35 -97.08 -4.24
N PHE A 252 -11.67 -97.26 -4.09
CA PHE A 252 -12.44 -98.44 -3.66
C PHE A 252 -12.00 -99.27 -2.44
#